data_AF-A0A4Q3ASX6-F1
#
_entry.id   AF-A0A4Q3ASX6-F1
#
_cell.length_a   1.000
_cell.length_b   1.000
_cell.length_c   1.000
_cell.angle_alpha   90.00
_cell.angle_beta   90.00
_cell.angle_gamma   90.00
#
_symmetry.space_group_name_H-M   'P 1'
#
loop_
_entity.id
_entity.type
_entity.pdbx_description
1 polymer ?
#
loop_
_entity_poly.entity_id
_entity_poly.type
_entity_poly.pdbx_seq_one_letter_code
_entity_poly.pdbx_strand_id
1 'polypeptide(L)'
;MFHSRYPKYQSPILIALICLTLGCSADKIMSRKVASAFKHSELIKQYQVGFALYNSESEKMVFSHDANKQFTPASNTKLFTFYAALKMIPDSMPALRYIEKNDSLIFWGTGDPSFLQSVLKDKTAYNFLSAGNKKLFFAPVRYTGAFFGAGWAWDDYNDYYQAEINELPLFDNTVWVKGNSGGGFSITPKSFSSCFFKDSTKTTGDFFV
;
A
#
# COMPACT_ATOMS: atom_id res chain seq x y z
N MET A 1 -29.26 -67.05 -25.21
CA MET A 1 -29.84 -65.71 -24.97
C MET A 1 -29.02 -65.06 -23.85
N PHE A 2 -27.99 -64.29 -24.23
CA PHE A 2 -27.05 -63.64 -23.31
C PHE A 2 -27.67 -62.37 -22.73
N HIS A 3 -27.66 -62.19 -21.41
CA HIS A 3 -27.90 -60.89 -20.78
C HIS A 3 -26.83 -60.65 -19.71
N SER A 4 -25.74 -60.01 -20.14
CA SER A 4 -24.74 -59.41 -19.25
C SER A 4 -25.37 -58.19 -18.57
N ARG A 5 -25.49 -58.25 -17.24
CA ARG A 5 -25.87 -57.10 -16.41
C ARG A 5 -24.61 -56.38 -15.94
N TYR A 6 -24.18 -55.36 -16.67
CA TYR A 6 -23.18 -54.41 -16.17
C TYR A 6 -23.84 -53.45 -15.17
N PRO A 7 -23.28 -53.23 -13.97
CA PRO A 7 -23.82 -52.25 -13.03
C PRO A 7 -23.40 -50.82 -13.45
N LYS A 8 -24.38 -50.00 -13.86
CA LYS A 8 -24.22 -48.61 -14.30
C LYS A 8 -23.86 -47.59 -13.19
N TYR A 9 -23.62 -48.04 -11.96
CA TYR A 9 -23.44 -47.17 -10.78
C TYR A 9 -21.98 -46.98 -10.30
N GLN A 10 -20.98 -47.57 -10.97
CA GLN A 10 -19.58 -47.44 -10.55
C GLN A 10 -18.85 -46.18 -11.09
N SER A 11 -19.47 -45.42 -11.99
CA SER A 11 -18.83 -44.28 -12.65
C SER A 11 -18.66 -43.01 -11.79
N PRO A 12 -19.65 -42.53 -11.00
CA PRO A 12 -19.50 -41.27 -10.27
C PRO A 12 -18.55 -41.37 -9.05
N ILE A 13 -18.50 -42.53 -8.39
CA ILE A 13 -17.60 -42.77 -7.25
C ILE A 13 -16.13 -42.78 -7.71
N LEU A 14 -15.86 -43.39 -8.87
CA LEU A 14 -14.51 -43.45 -9.44
C LEU A 14 -14.03 -42.06 -9.87
N ILE A 15 -14.91 -41.24 -10.46
CA ILE A 15 -14.60 -39.85 -10.85
C ILE A 15 -14.33 -38.98 -9.59
N ALA A 16 -15.13 -39.12 -8.54
CA ALA A 16 -14.90 -38.41 -7.28
C ALA A 16 -13.57 -38.82 -6.61
N LEU A 17 -13.22 -40.11 -6.64
CA LEU A 17 -11.94 -40.60 -6.12
C LEU A 17 -10.74 -40.05 -6.91
N ILE A 18 -10.85 -39.99 -8.24
CA ILE A 18 -9.82 -39.43 -9.12
C ILE A 18 -9.61 -37.94 -8.81
N CYS A 19 -10.69 -37.15 -8.70
CA CYS A 19 -10.61 -35.73 -8.35
C CYS A 19 -9.95 -35.48 -6.98
N LEU A 20 -10.22 -36.33 -5.97
CA LEU A 20 -9.61 -36.23 -4.64
C LEU A 20 -8.10 -36.52 -4.65
N THR A 21 -7.62 -37.40 -5.54
CA THR A 21 -6.18 -37.70 -5.65
C THR A 21 -5.39 -36.63 -6.42
N LEU A 22 -6.03 -35.92 -7.36
CA LEU A 22 -5.39 -34.86 -8.14
C LEU A 22 -4.97 -33.65 -7.28
N GLY A 23 -5.81 -33.21 -6.34
CA GLY A 23 -5.48 -32.09 -5.44
C GLY A 23 -4.25 -32.38 -4.56
N CYS A 24 -4.17 -33.60 -4.00
CA CYS A 24 -3.02 -34.04 -3.21
C CYS A 24 -1.73 -34.20 -4.05
N SER A 25 -1.87 -34.49 -5.34
CA SER A 25 -0.73 -34.57 -6.26
C SER A 25 -0.14 -33.20 -6.55
N ALA A 26 -0.97 -32.17 -6.74
CA ALA A 26 -0.53 -30.82 -7.02
C ALA A 26 0.27 -30.23 -5.85
N ASP A 27 -0.24 -30.35 -4.62
CA ASP A 27 0.47 -29.92 -3.40
C ASP A 27 1.83 -30.64 -3.26
N LYS A 28 1.87 -31.96 -3.47
CA LYS A 28 3.13 -32.73 -3.42
C LYS A 28 4.13 -32.30 -4.50
N ILE A 29 3.66 -32.05 -5.71
CA ILE A 29 4.51 -31.57 -6.82
C ILE A 29 5.07 -30.19 -6.47
N MET A 30 4.24 -29.28 -5.95
CA MET A 30 4.67 -27.94 -5.55
C MET A 30 5.65 -27.98 -4.39
N SER A 31 5.35 -28.73 -3.34
CA SER A 31 6.23 -28.94 -2.20
C SER A 31 7.61 -29.43 -2.62
N ARG A 32 7.69 -30.43 -3.52
CA ARG A 32 8.97 -30.94 -4.06
C ARG A 32 9.73 -29.89 -4.87
N LYS A 33 9.06 -29.12 -5.71
CA LYS A 33 9.71 -28.06 -6.51
C LYS A 33 10.29 -26.98 -5.62
N VAL A 34 9.52 -26.50 -4.63
CA VAL A 34 9.98 -25.49 -3.67
C VAL A 34 11.12 -26.05 -2.82
N ALA A 35 10.99 -27.27 -2.29
CA ALA A 35 12.06 -27.92 -1.54
C ALA A 35 13.38 -28.03 -2.35
N SER A 36 13.27 -28.34 -3.64
CA SER A 36 14.42 -28.36 -4.56
C SER A 36 15.05 -26.98 -4.70
N ALA A 37 14.24 -25.93 -4.88
CA ALA A 37 14.73 -24.55 -4.95
C ALA A 37 15.48 -24.14 -3.67
N PHE A 38 14.94 -24.46 -2.49
CA PHE A 38 15.62 -24.23 -1.21
C PHE A 38 16.93 -25.01 -1.07
N LYS A 39 16.96 -26.26 -1.53
CA LYS A 39 18.15 -27.12 -1.44
C LYS A 39 19.29 -26.65 -2.36
N HIS A 40 18.96 -26.16 -3.55
CA HIS A 40 19.93 -25.90 -4.60
C HIS A 40 20.24 -24.41 -4.82
N SER A 41 19.48 -23.49 -4.23
CA SER A 41 19.76 -22.06 -4.32
C SER A 41 20.92 -21.66 -3.40
N GLU A 42 22.01 -21.20 -3.99
CA GLU A 42 23.13 -20.62 -3.23
C GLU A 42 22.72 -19.34 -2.50
N LEU A 43 21.83 -18.53 -3.08
CA LEU A 43 21.31 -17.31 -2.43
C LEU A 43 20.53 -17.65 -1.15
N ILE A 44 19.63 -18.65 -1.19
CA ILE A 44 18.83 -19.01 -0.01
C ILE A 44 19.73 -19.51 1.13
N LYS A 45 20.83 -20.21 0.81
CA LYS A 45 21.79 -20.68 1.83
C LYS A 45 22.59 -19.56 2.49
N GLN A 46 22.71 -18.40 1.83
CA GLN A 46 23.49 -17.27 2.33
C GLN A 46 22.71 -16.34 3.28
N TYR A 47 21.38 -16.37 3.25
CA TYR A 47 20.54 -15.43 3.99
C TYR A 47 19.53 -16.15 4.90
N GLN A 48 19.04 -15.45 5.92
CA GLN A 48 17.93 -15.95 6.71
C GLN A 48 16.63 -15.76 5.93
N VAL A 49 15.98 -16.85 5.54
CA VAL A 49 14.76 -16.83 4.75
C VAL A 49 13.62 -17.46 5.56
N GLY A 50 12.50 -16.75 5.68
CA GLY A 50 11.23 -17.31 6.13
C GLY A 50 10.32 -17.54 4.94
N PHE A 51 9.74 -18.74 4.83
CA PHE A 51 8.84 -19.06 3.72
C PHE A 51 7.72 -19.99 4.15
N ALA A 52 6.50 -19.66 3.73
CA ALA A 52 5.29 -20.42 3.98
C ALA A 52 4.50 -20.50 2.66
N LEU A 53 4.23 -21.72 2.21
CA LEU A 53 3.29 -21.98 1.12
C LEU A 53 2.07 -22.71 1.69
N TYR A 54 0.95 -22.01 1.70
CA TYR A 54 -0.33 -22.51 2.19
C TYR A 54 -1.31 -22.65 1.04
N ASN A 55 -2.02 -23.78 1.00
CA ASN A 55 -3.14 -23.99 0.09
C ASN A 55 -4.43 -23.64 0.84
N SER A 56 -5.11 -22.58 0.40
CA SER A 56 -6.34 -22.10 1.02
C SER A 56 -7.57 -22.95 0.72
N GLU A 57 -7.58 -23.73 -0.37
CA GLU A 57 -8.69 -24.64 -0.69
C GLU A 57 -8.63 -25.92 0.13
N SER A 58 -7.43 -26.48 0.32
CA SER A 58 -7.22 -27.71 1.09
C SER A 58 -6.88 -27.47 2.56
N GLU A 59 -6.79 -26.21 2.97
CA GLU A 59 -6.42 -25.74 4.31
C GLU A 59 -5.13 -26.36 4.86
N LYS A 60 -4.10 -26.45 4.00
CA LYS A 60 -2.85 -27.14 4.33
C LYS A 60 -1.62 -26.30 4.07
N MET A 61 -0.67 -26.39 5.00
CA MET A 61 0.72 -26.01 4.75
C MET A 61 1.35 -27.00 3.78
N VAL A 62 1.59 -26.56 2.54
CA VAL A 62 2.18 -27.35 1.46
C VAL A 62 3.70 -27.43 1.61
N PHE A 63 4.33 -26.34 2.01
CA PHE A 63 5.76 -26.26 2.31
C PHE A 63 6.01 -25.14 3.32
N SER A 64 6.98 -25.32 4.20
CA SER A 64 7.42 -24.28 5.13
C SER A 64 8.91 -24.39 5.40
N HIS A 65 9.55 -23.24 5.58
CA HIS A 65 10.92 -23.10 6.03
C HIS A 65 10.96 -21.89 6.97
N ASP A 66 11.28 -22.11 8.26
CA ASP A 66 11.33 -21.05 9.28
C ASP A 66 10.07 -20.16 9.36
N ALA A 67 8.90 -20.69 8.96
CA ALA A 67 7.65 -19.93 8.87
C ALA A 67 7.14 -19.38 10.21
N ASN A 68 7.61 -19.93 11.34
CA ASN A 68 7.26 -19.52 12.69
C ASN A 68 8.26 -18.54 13.32
N LYS A 69 9.34 -18.16 12.61
CA LYS A 69 10.32 -17.18 13.10
C LYS A 69 9.89 -15.76 12.77
N GLN A 70 10.40 -14.80 13.54
CA GLN A 70 10.16 -13.38 13.32
C GLN A 70 11.11 -12.81 12.26
N PHE A 71 10.58 -11.98 11.38
CA PHE A 71 11.30 -11.28 10.31
C PHE A 71 10.79 -9.85 10.19
N THR A 72 11.59 -8.96 9.59
CA THR A 72 11.15 -7.63 9.20
C THR A 72 10.21 -7.75 8.01
N PRO A 73 8.91 -7.42 8.14
CA PRO A 73 7.93 -7.62 7.06
C PRO A 73 8.05 -6.58 5.94
N ALA A 74 8.81 -5.50 6.15
CA ALA A 74 8.83 -4.32 5.27
C ALA A 74 7.39 -3.88 4.93
N SER A 75 7.10 -3.57 3.66
CA SER A 75 5.77 -3.15 3.24
C SER A 75 4.68 -4.22 3.39
N ASN A 76 5.00 -5.48 3.69
CA ASN A 76 3.97 -6.50 3.98
C ASN A 76 3.16 -6.17 5.24
N THR A 77 3.70 -5.33 6.16
CA THR A 77 2.92 -4.78 7.29
C THR A 77 1.62 -4.11 6.84
N LYS A 78 1.60 -3.53 5.62
CA LYS A 78 0.42 -2.85 5.08
C LYS A 78 -0.79 -3.78 4.92
N LEU A 79 -0.60 -5.09 4.81
CA LEU A 79 -1.70 -6.06 4.78
C LEU A 79 -2.53 -6.03 6.07
N PHE A 80 -1.88 -5.88 7.23
CA PHE A 80 -2.56 -5.79 8.52
C PHE A 80 -3.31 -4.46 8.67
N THR A 81 -2.65 -3.35 8.35
CA THR A 81 -3.27 -2.02 8.38
C THR A 81 -4.46 -1.95 7.42
N PHE A 82 -4.34 -2.51 6.22
CA PHE A 82 -5.43 -2.58 5.25
C PHE A 82 -6.61 -3.39 5.78
N TYR A 83 -6.38 -4.57 6.35
CA TYR A 83 -7.45 -5.37 6.93
C TYR A 83 -8.14 -4.67 8.11
N ALA A 84 -7.37 -4.01 8.98
CA ALA A 84 -7.93 -3.23 10.08
C ALA A 84 -8.79 -2.06 9.55
N ALA A 85 -8.30 -1.33 8.54
CA ALA A 85 -9.05 -0.25 7.90
C ALA A 85 -10.38 -0.76 7.31
N LEU A 86 -10.38 -1.87 6.58
CA LEU A 86 -11.60 -2.49 6.04
C LEU A 86 -12.63 -2.86 7.12
N LYS A 87 -12.20 -3.13 8.35
CA LYS A 87 -13.09 -3.50 9.47
C LYS A 87 -13.56 -2.32 10.30
N MET A 88 -12.83 -1.21 10.28
CA MET A 88 -13.04 -0.09 11.21
C MET A 88 -13.52 1.19 10.53
N ILE A 89 -13.18 1.38 9.25
CA ILE A 89 -13.35 2.65 8.55
C ILE A 89 -14.41 2.47 7.45
N PRO A 90 -15.38 3.40 7.31
CA PRO A 90 -16.35 3.38 6.21
C PRO A 90 -15.66 3.66 4.86
N ASP A 91 -16.38 3.43 3.75
CA ASP A 91 -15.86 3.63 2.38
C ASP A 91 -15.35 5.06 2.11
N SER A 92 -15.75 6.04 2.91
CA SER A 92 -15.25 7.42 2.79
C SER A 92 -15.08 8.05 4.16
N MET A 93 -13.93 8.69 4.37
CA MET A 93 -13.64 9.45 5.58
C MET A 93 -13.89 10.94 5.33
N PRO A 94 -14.37 11.70 6.33
CA PRO A 94 -14.49 13.14 6.19
C PRO A 94 -13.09 13.75 6.10
N ALA A 95 -12.77 14.46 5.02
CA ALA A 95 -11.46 15.13 4.86
C ALA A 95 -11.25 16.30 5.83
N LEU A 96 -12.34 17.00 6.17
CA LEU A 96 -12.33 18.21 7.01
C LEU A 96 -13.41 18.13 8.08
N ARG A 97 -13.15 18.81 9.21
CA ARG A 97 -14.18 19.26 10.14
C ARG A 97 -14.18 20.77 10.16
N TYR A 98 -15.35 21.37 10.37
CA TYR A 98 -15.48 22.83 10.32
C TYR A 98 -16.60 23.34 11.23
N ILE A 99 -16.53 24.63 11.52
CA ILE A 99 -17.63 25.42 12.07
C ILE A 99 -17.81 26.68 11.24
N GLU A 100 -19.03 27.18 11.17
CA GLU A 100 -19.32 28.48 10.57
C GLU A 100 -19.62 29.51 11.66
N LYS A 101 -19.04 30.70 11.51
CA LYS A 101 -19.30 31.85 12.39
C LYS A 101 -19.39 33.10 11.55
N ASN A 102 -20.59 33.66 11.40
CA ASN A 102 -20.86 34.81 10.55
C ASN A 102 -20.34 34.61 9.11
N ASP A 103 -19.41 35.47 8.67
CA ASP A 103 -18.76 35.45 7.36
C ASP A 103 -17.57 34.48 7.29
N SER A 104 -17.30 33.72 8.35
CA SER A 104 -16.11 32.89 8.50
C SER A 104 -16.43 31.40 8.49
N LEU A 105 -15.62 30.61 7.79
CA LEU A 105 -15.59 29.15 7.85
C LEU A 105 -14.24 28.75 8.45
N ILE A 106 -14.28 28.19 9.65
CA ILE A 106 -13.10 27.78 10.42
C ILE A 106 -13.02 26.26 10.33
N PHE A 107 -11.93 25.73 9.77
CA PHE A 107 -11.80 24.30 9.47
C PHE A 107 -10.45 23.73 9.91
N TRP A 108 -10.42 22.41 10.10
CA TRP A 108 -9.21 21.64 10.36
C TRP A 108 -9.31 20.27 9.67
N GLY A 109 -8.15 19.68 9.40
CA GLY A 109 -8.08 18.38 8.76
C GLY A 109 -8.34 17.22 9.72
N THR A 110 -8.58 16.06 9.15
CA THR A 110 -8.86 14.80 9.88
C THR A 110 -7.81 13.73 9.62
N GLY A 111 -6.78 14.04 8.82
CA GLY A 111 -5.76 13.11 8.36
C GLY A 111 -6.12 12.34 7.08
N ASP A 112 -7.14 12.76 6.32
CA ASP A 112 -7.48 12.14 5.03
C ASP A 112 -6.34 12.30 4.01
N PRO A 113 -5.64 11.21 3.63
CA PRO A 113 -4.50 11.27 2.74
C PRO A 113 -4.91 11.40 1.26
N SER A 114 -6.20 11.34 0.92
CA SER A 114 -6.68 11.41 -0.46
C SER A 114 -6.84 12.84 -0.98
N PHE A 115 -6.95 13.81 -0.08
CA PHE A 115 -7.25 15.19 -0.40
C PHE A 115 -6.14 15.84 -1.25
N LEU A 116 -6.44 16.11 -2.53
CA LEU A 116 -5.49 16.61 -3.54
C LEU A 116 -4.23 15.73 -3.72
N GLN A 117 -4.30 14.46 -3.35
CA GLN A 117 -3.22 13.49 -3.49
C GLN A 117 -2.94 13.20 -4.97
N SER A 118 -1.68 12.92 -5.35
CA SER A 118 -1.28 12.86 -6.77
C SER A 118 -1.94 11.75 -7.59
N VAL A 119 -2.38 10.67 -6.95
CA VAL A 119 -2.99 9.48 -7.58
C VAL A 119 -4.51 9.50 -7.44
N LEU A 120 -5.01 9.60 -6.21
CA LEU A 120 -6.43 9.59 -5.84
C LEU A 120 -7.15 10.87 -6.28
N LYS A 121 -6.44 12.01 -6.22
CA LYS A 121 -6.91 13.32 -6.72
C LYS A 121 -8.28 13.72 -6.20
N ASP A 122 -8.61 13.37 -4.96
CA ASP A 122 -9.90 13.78 -4.39
C ASP A 122 -9.96 15.30 -4.28
N LYS A 123 -11.04 15.87 -4.80
CA LYS A 123 -11.33 17.31 -4.82
C LYS A 123 -12.57 17.66 -4.01
N THR A 124 -13.17 16.71 -3.30
CA THR A 124 -14.41 16.93 -2.55
C THR A 124 -14.27 18.08 -1.54
N ALA A 125 -13.23 18.03 -0.70
CA ALA A 125 -12.92 19.10 0.24
C ALA A 125 -12.54 20.43 -0.45
N TYR A 126 -11.78 20.37 -1.55
CA TYR A 126 -11.43 21.57 -2.32
C TYR A 126 -12.69 22.26 -2.86
N ASN A 127 -13.58 21.49 -3.50
CA ASN A 127 -14.81 22.00 -4.07
C ASN A 127 -15.69 22.62 -2.97
N PHE A 128 -15.83 21.95 -1.83
CA PHE A 128 -16.54 22.48 -0.66
C PHE A 128 -15.97 23.83 -0.19
N LEU A 129 -14.66 23.93 0.02
CA LEU A 129 -14.00 25.16 0.46
C LEU A 129 -14.11 26.29 -0.58
N SER A 130 -14.10 25.94 -1.88
CA SER A 130 -14.14 26.90 -2.99
C SER A 130 -15.54 27.41 -3.35
N ALA A 131 -16.59 26.69 -2.95
CA ALA A 131 -17.97 26.97 -3.37
C ALA A 131 -18.62 28.16 -2.62
N GLY A 132 -18.09 28.54 -1.47
CA GLY A 132 -18.65 29.58 -0.61
C GLY A 132 -17.99 30.95 -0.75
N ASN A 133 -18.70 31.99 -0.32
CA ASN A 133 -18.17 33.36 -0.21
C ASN A 133 -17.62 33.67 1.19
N LYS A 134 -17.45 32.64 2.04
CA LYS A 134 -16.96 32.81 3.42
C LYS A 134 -15.44 32.96 3.42
N LYS A 135 -14.93 33.71 4.39
CA LYS A 135 -13.50 33.77 4.69
C LYS A 135 -13.07 32.44 5.30
N LEU A 136 -12.03 31.83 4.71
CA LEU A 136 -11.52 30.54 5.14
C LEU A 136 -10.43 30.73 6.20
N PHE A 137 -10.56 30.04 7.33
CA PHE A 137 -9.57 30.02 8.40
C PHE A 137 -9.18 28.59 8.72
N PHE A 138 -7.92 28.25 8.48
CA PHE A 138 -7.38 26.97 8.93
C PHE A 138 -7.01 27.05 10.41
N ALA A 139 -7.49 26.10 11.20
CA ALA A 139 -7.21 25.97 12.62
C ALA A 139 -6.29 24.77 12.87
N PRO A 140 -4.95 24.98 12.86
CA PRO A 140 -3.99 23.87 12.98
C PRO A 140 -3.93 23.29 14.41
N VAL A 141 -3.13 22.23 14.58
CA VAL A 141 -2.71 21.64 15.85
C VAL A 141 -3.80 20.84 16.57
N ARG A 142 -4.54 20.02 15.81
CA ARG A 142 -5.43 18.97 16.36
C ARG A 142 -4.77 17.61 16.41
N TYR A 143 -3.85 17.33 15.49
CA TYR A 143 -3.00 16.14 15.57
C TYR A 143 -1.90 16.31 16.63
N THR A 144 -1.88 15.42 17.61
CA THR A 144 -0.90 15.40 18.72
C THR A 144 0.01 14.17 18.67
N GLY A 145 0.00 13.42 17.57
CA GLY A 145 0.89 12.27 17.39
C GLY A 145 2.28 12.68 16.90
N ALA A 146 3.14 11.70 16.69
CA ALA A 146 4.49 11.92 16.17
C ALA A 146 4.46 12.17 14.65
N PHE A 147 5.33 13.04 14.15
CA PHE A 147 5.49 13.28 12.71
C PHE A 147 6.06 12.07 11.97
N PHE A 148 6.81 11.20 12.65
CA PHE A 148 7.42 10.00 12.08
C PHE A 148 7.07 8.75 12.89
N GLY A 149 7.01 7.61 12.20
CA GLY A 149 6.82 6.32 12.82
C GLY A 149 8.02 5.91 13.70
N ALA A 150 7.75 5.16 14.77
CA ALA A 150 8.83 4.61 15.59
C ALA A 150 9.71 3.65 14.76
N GLY A 151 11.03 3.87 14.80
CA GLY A 151 12.00 3.07 14.06
C GLY A 151 12.21 3.49 12.59
N TRP A 152 11.59 4.58 12.14
CA TRP A 152 11.91 5.19 10.84
C TRP A 152 13.33 5.74 10.82
N ALA A 153 13.99 5.63 9.67
CA ALA A 153 15.38 6.03 9.52
C ALA A 153 15.46 7.55 9.36
N TRP A 154 16.46 8.18 9.97
CA TRP A 154 16.56 9.64 9.96
C TRP A 154 17.08 10.17 8.61
N ASP A 155 17.84 9.35 7.88
CA ASP A 155 18.42 9.65 6.58
C ASP A 155 17.39 9.63 5.43
N ASP A 156 16.25 8.97 5.63
CA ASP A 156 15.09 8.99 4.73
C ASP A 156 14.25 10.29 4.84
N TYR A 157 14.68 11.28 5.64
CA TYR A 157 13.87 12.48 5.93
C TYR A 157 13.41 13.25 4.68
N ASN A 158 14.24 13.31 3.64
CA ASN A 158 13.88 14.01 2.39
C ASN A 158 13.09 13.14 1.41
N ASP A 159 12.94 11.84 1.69
CA ASP A 159 12.31 10.92 0.75
C ASP A 159 10.79 10.95 0.82
N TYR A 160 10.16 10.90 -0.36
CA TYR A 160 8.69 10.97 -0.48
C TYR A 160 7.95 9.86 0.28
N TYR A 161 8.59 8.71 0.49
CA TYR A 161 8.01 7.58 1.21
C TYR A 161 8.04 7.75 2.73
N GLN A 162 8.65 8.83 3.23
CA GLN A 162 8.72 9.21 4.65
C GLN A 162 8.19 10.63 4.90
N ALA A 163 7.22 11.10 4.12
CA ALA A 163 6.56 12.38 4.40
C ALA A 163 5.96 12.41 5.82
N GLU A 164 6.00 13.59 6.47
CA GLU A 164 5.51 13.76 7.84
C GLU A 164 4.03 13.36 7.98
N ILE A 165 3.69 12.76 9.12
CA ILE A 165 2.30 12.46 9.49
C ILE A 165 1.68 13.73 10.08
N ASN A 166 0.62 14.25 9.47
CA ASN A 166 -0.10 15.41 9.97
C ASN A 166 -1.62 15.34 9.72
N GLU A 167 -2.34 16.35 10.19
CA GLU A 167 -3.80 16.40 10.13
C GLU A 167 -4.38 16.80 8.77
N LEU A 168 -3.59 17.41 7.89
CA LEU A 168 -4.04 17.91 6.59
C LEU A 168 -2.96 17.67 5.53
N PRO A 169 -2.69 16.40 5.18
CA PRO A 169 -1.72 16.07 4.14
C PRO A 169 -2.29 16.48 2.78
N LEU A 170 -1.69 17.49 2.16
CA LEU A 170 -2.06 17.97 0.82
C LEU A 170 -0.96 17.60 -0.16
N PHE A 171 -1.33 17.18 -1.38
CA PHE A 171 -0.36 16.88 -2.45
C PHE A 171 0.72 15.89 -2.01
N ASP A 172 0.29 14.73 -1.49
CA ASP A 172 1.17 13.69 -0.92
C ASP A 172 1.95 14.11 0.33
N ASN A 173 1.67 15.31 0.86
CA ASN A 173 2.46 15.97 1.88
C ASN A 173 3.92 16.20 1.44
N THR A 174 4.13 16.43 0.14
CA THR A 174 5.46 16.68 -0.46
C THR A 174 5.41 17.84 -1.45
N VAL A 175 6.60 18.30 -1.86
CA VAL A 175 6.76 19.20 -2.99
C VAL A 175 7.39 18.43 -4.15
N TRP A 176 6.62 18.19 -5.20
CA TRP A 176 7.09 17.55 -6.41
C TRP A 176 7.80 18.55 -7.31
N VAL A 177 9.05 18.28 -7.63
CA VAL A 177 9.84 19.03 -8.62
C VAL A 177 10.13 18.11 -9.79
N LYS A 178 9.70 18.50 -10.99
CA LYS A 178 9.95 17.74 -12.21
C LYS A 178 10.67 18.58 -13.24
N GLY A 179 11.84 18.11 -13.66
CA GLY A 179 12.60 18.71 -14.76
C GLY A 179 11.88 18.60 -16.11
N ASN A 180 11.98 19.66 -16.89
CA ASN A 180 11.46 19.74 -18.25
C ASN A 180 12.62 19.65 -19.25
N SER A 181 12.37 19.11 -20.44
CA SER A 181 13.38 18.97 -21.51
C SER A 181 14.00 20.30 -21.96
N GLY A 182 13.31 21.43 -21.76
CA GLY A 182 13.82 22.78 -22.01
C GLY A 182 14.73 23.36 -20.91
N GLY A 183 15.11 22.58 -19.89
CA GLY A 183 16.05 23.01 -18.85
C GLY A 183 15.44 23.91 -17.76
N GLY A 184 14.13 23.81 -17.53
CA GLY A 184 13.40 24.38 -16.39
C GLY A 184 12.69 23.30 -15.57
N PHE A 185 11.94 23.68 -14.53
CA PHE A 185 11.24 22.73 -13.65
C PHE A 185 9.77 23.09 -13.51
N SER A 186 8.94 22.09 -13.26
CA SER A 186 7.55 22.23 -12.81
C SER A 186 7.46 21.84 -11.34
N ILE A 187 6.74 22.66 -10.56
CA ILE A 187 6.67 22.53 -9.10
C ILE A 187 5.20 22.37 -8.70
N THR A 188 4.93 21.36 -7.88
CA THR A 188 3.60 21.12 -7.30
C THR A 188 3.77 20.90 -5.80
N PRO A 189 3.11 21.71 -4.94
CA PRO A 189 2.17 22.79 -5.26
C PRO A 189 2.82 24.04 -5.87
N LYS A 190 2.11 24.74 -6.77
CA LYS A 190 2.63 25.94 -7.45
C LYS A 190 3.01 27.07 -6.51
N SER A 191 2.44 27.14 -5.30
CA SER A 191 2.79 28.14 -4.29
C SER A 191 4.26 28.10 -3.89
N PHE A 192 4.92 26.95 -4.03
CA PHE A 192 6.34 26.80 -3.76
C PHE A 192 7.24 27.21 -4.94
N SER A 193 6.68 27.66 -6.08
CA SER A 193 7.50 27.93 -7.27
C SER A 193 8.60 28.96 -7.04
N SER A 194 8.37 29.95 -6.16
CA SER A 194 9.37 30.96 -5.80
C SER A 194 10.51 30.44 -4.91
N CYS A 195 10.36 29.26 -4.31
CA CYS A 195 11.37 28.64 -3.45
C CYS A 195 12.44 27.89 -4.27
N PHE A 196 12.21 27.68 -5.57
CA PHE A 196 13.13 26.96 -6.44
C PHE A 196 13.61 27.87 -7.56
N PHE A 197 14.92 27.94 -7.73
CA PHE A 197 15.56 28.65 -8.82
C PHE A 197 16.58 27.74 -9.48
N LYS A 198 16.81 27.96 -10.76
CA LYS A 198 17.85 27.24 -11.49
C LYS A 198 19.21 27.74 -10.99
N ASP A 199 20.01 26.82 -10.46
CA ASP A 199 21.41 27.11 -10.21
C ASP A 199 22.15 27.16 -11.56
N SER A 200 22.51 28.37 -12.00
CA SER A 200 23.25 28.58 -13.25
C SER A 200 24.68 28.03 -13.21
N THR A 201 25.20 27.71 -12.03
CA THR A 201 26.57 27.20 -11.84
C THR A 201 26.65 25.67 -11.93
N LYS A 202 25.51 24.97 -11.77
CA LYS A 202 25.42 23.51 -11.93
C LYS A 202 24.74 23.15 -13.25
N THR A 203 25.56 22.84 -14.25
CA THR A 203 25.11 22.42 -15.59
C THR A 203 25.12 20.90 -15.79
N THR A 204 25.69 20.15 -14.83
CA THR A 204 25.80 18.70 -14.82
C THR A 204 25.60 18.14 -13.40
N GLY A 205 25.16 16.89 -13.29
CA GLY A 205 24.94 16.19 -12.01
C GLY A 205 23.47 15.79 -11.80
N ASP A 206 23.26 14.82 -10.90
CA ASP A 206 21.92 14.36 -10.51
C ASP A 206 21.22 15.44 -9.67
N PHE A 207 19.95 15.68 -10.00
CA PHE A 207 19.07 16.51 -9.18
C PHE A 207 18.57 15.64 -8.02
N PHE A 208 19.15 15.84 -6.83
CA PHE A 208 18.58 15.30 -5.59
C PHE A 208 17.63 16.35 -5.02
N VAL A 209 16.35 15.98 -4.90
CA VAL A 209 15.35 16.67 -4.08
C VAL A 209 15.17 15.84 -2.82
#